data_AF-A0A345WVA3-F1
#
_entry.id   AF-A0A345WVA3-F1
#
_cell.length_a   1.000
_cell.length_b   1.000
_cell.length_c   1.000
_cell.angle_alpha   90.00
_cell.angle_beta   90.00
_cell.angle_gamma   90.00
#
_symmetry.space_group_name_H-M   'P 1'
#
loop_
_entity.id
_entity.type
_entity.pdbx_description
1 polymer ?
#
loop_
_entity_poly.entity_id
_entity_poly.type
_entity_poly.pdbx_seq_one_letter_code
_entity_poly.pdbx_strand_id
1 'polypeptide(L)'
;FAHFTANQAILEAFEGKKRVHVIDFSMKQGMQWPALMQALALRPEGAPSFRLTGIGPPSTDNTDHLHEVGWKLAQLAETIHVEFEYRGFVAKSLADLDASMLELREGESVAVNSVFELHGLLARPGGIERVLSAVKDMKPEIVTIVEQEANHNGPVFLDRFTESLHYYSTLFDSLEGCGASPVNSQDKLMSEVYLGQQICNVVACEGAERVERHETLAQWRARLGSAGFDPVNLGSNA
;
A
#
# COMPACT_ATOMS: atom_id res chain seq x y z
N PHE A 1 5.79 -5.56 -10.21
CA PHE A 1 4.40 -5.49 -10.70
C PHE A 1 3.63 -4.42 -9.94
N ALA A 2 3.20 -4.68 -8.69
CA ALA A 2 2.38 -3.79 -7.87
C ALA A 2 2.75 -2.28 -7.92
N HIS A 3 3.99 -1.92 -7.56
CA HIS A 3 4.45 -0.53 -7.55
C HIS A 3 4.37 0.13 -8.93
N PHE A 4 4.73 -0.59 -9.99
CA PHE A 4 4.69 -0.05 -11.35
C PHE A 4 3.25 0.25 -11.76
N THR A 5 2.35 -0.70 -11.58
CA THR A 5 0.93 -0.56 -11.94
C THR A 5 0.25 0.55 -11.13
N ALA A 6 0.51 0.64 -9.82
CA ALA A 6 0.01 1.72 -8.98
C ALA A 6 0.57 3.09 -9.43
N ASN A 7 1.87 3.16 -9.72
CA ASN A 7 2.50 4.40 -10.20
C ASN A 7 1.94 4.85 -11.54
N GLN A 8 1.63 3.94 -12.48
CA GLN A 8 1.00 4.29 -13.74
C GLN A 8 -0.39 4.92 -13.51
N ALA A 9 -1.23 4.28 -12.70
CA ALA A 9 -2.55 4.82 -12.39
C ALA A 9 -2.49 6.19 -11.69
N ILE A 10 -1.54 6.38 -10.76
CA ILE A 10 -1.29 7.67 -10.10
C ILE A 10 -0.81 8.72 -11.11
N LEU A 11 0.11 8.36 -12.00
CA LEU A 11 0.65 9.26 -13.01
C LEU A 11 -0.44 9.75 -13.97
N GLU A 12 -1.31 8.85 -14.43
CA GLU A 12 -2.47 9.16 -15.27
C GLU A 12 -3.45 10.09 -14.53
N ALA A 13 -3.77 9.81 -13.26
CA ALA A 13 -4.65 10.67 -12.46
C ALA A 13 -4.08 12.08 -12.20
N PHE A 14 -2.75 12.22 -12.27
CA PHE A 14 -2.05 13.48 -12.09
C PHE A 14 -1.74 14.25 -13.37
N GLU A 15 -2.19 13.76 -14.53
CA GLU A 15 -2.01 14.45 -15.82
C GLU A 15 -2.54 15.89 -15.77
N GLY A 16 -1.73 16.85 -16.24
CA GLY A 16 -2.06 18.28 -16.22
C GLY A 16 -2.12 18.95 -14.83
N LYS A 17 -2.00 18.21 -13.73
CA LYS A 17 -1.99 18.77 -12.37
C LYS A 17 -0.61 19.33 -12.03
N LYS A 18 -0.57 20.54 -11.44
CA LYS A 18 0.68 21.25 -11.10
C LYS A 18 1.17 21.00 -9.67
N ARG A 19 0.28 20.64 -8.76
CA ARG A 19 0.58 20.35 -7.35
C ARG A 19 -0.06 19.03 -7.00
N VAL A 20 0.75 18.04 -6.65
CA VAL A 20 0.30 16.66 -6.45
C VAL A 20 0.75 16.14 -5.09
N HIS A 21 -0.13 15.40 -4.44
CA HIS A 21 0.10 14.80 -3.12
C HIS A 21 -0.16 13.31 -3.18
N VAL A 22 0.82 12.50 -2.81
CA VAL A 22 0.58 11.09 -2.53
C VAL A 22 0.54 10.87 -1.02
N ILE A 23 -0.50 10.19 -0.57
CA ILE A 23 -0.63 9.67 0.80
C ILE A 23 -0.42 8.17 0.71
N ASP A 24 0.72 7.71 1.22
CA ASP A 24 1.08 6.29 1.24
C ASP A 24 0.75 5.70 2.61
N PHE A 25 -0.20 4.77 2.65
CA PHE A 25 -0.65 4.12 3.88
C PHE A 25 0.38 3.16 4.47
N SER A 26 1.44 2.81 3.74
CA SER A 26 2.57 2.11 4.34
C SER A 26 3.90 2.49 3.70
N MET A 27 4.55 3.46 4.34
CA MET A 27 5.92 3.80 4.07
C MET A 27 6.87 2.75 4.66
N LYS A 28 7.21 1.75 3.85
CA LYS A 28 8.27 0.77 4.12
C LYS A 28 9.62 1.39 3.76
N GLN A 29 10.41 0.80 2.88
CA GLN A 29 11.72 1.35 2.46
C GLN A 29 11.58 2.48 1.42
N GLY A 30 10.36 2.89 1.04
CA GLY A 30 10.12 3.94 0.06
C GLY A 30 10.41 3.55 -1.40
N MET A 31 10.58 2.26 -1.70
CA MET A 31 11.05 1.76 -3.01
C MET A 31 10.12 2.10 -4.19
N GLN A 32 8.84 2.36 -3.95
CA GLN A 32 7.88 2.73 -5.00
C GLN A 32 8.14 4.13 -5.57
N TRP A 33 8.56 5.05 -4.71
CA TRP A 33 8.51 6.49 -4.98
C TRP A 33 9.60 7.05 -5.90
N PRO A 34 10.84 6.52 -5.95
CA PRO A 34 11.84 6.93 -6.92
C PRO A 34 11.36 6.85 -8.38
N ALA A 35 10.70 5.76 -8.74
CA ALA A 35 10.20 5.55 -10.09
C ALA A 35 9.06 6.53 -10.45
N LEU A 36 8.14 6.78 -9.51
CA LEU A 36 7.09 7.78 -9.72
C LEU A 36 7.68 9.18 -9.88
N MET A 37 8.64 9.56 -9.02
CA MET A 37 9.27 10.88 -9.05
C MET A 37 10.01 11.12 -10.38
N GLN A 38 10.72 10.11 -10.89
CA GLN A 38 11.34 10.16 -12.22
C GLN A 38 10.29 10.32 -13.34
N ALA A 39 9.17 9.60 -13.27
CA ALA A 39 8.10 9.74 -14.25
C ALA A 39 7.45 11.14 -14.20
N LEU A 40 7.24 11.69 -13.01
CA LEU A 40 6.74 13.06 -12.82
C LEU A 40 7.72 14.10 -13.37
N ALA A 41 9.02 13.91 -13.20
CA ALA A 41 10.06 14.80 -13.72
C ALA A 41 10.08 14.86 -15.26
N LEU A 42 9.71 13.76 -15.92
CA LEU A 42 9.73 13.60 -17.38
C LEU A 42 8.41 14.00 -18.07
N ARG A 43 7.44 14.55 -17.32
CA ARG A 43 6.16 15.00 -17.88
C ARG A 43 6.37 16.08 -18.96
N PRO A 44 5.69 16.01 -20.12
CA PRO A 44 5.83 17.00 -21.21
C PRO A 44 5.56 18.45 -20.79
N GLU A 45 4.66 18.67 -19.84
CA GLU A 45 4.28 19.96 -19.28
C GLU A 45 5.24 20.46 -18.18
N GLY A 46 6.25 19.68 -17.83
CA GLY A 46 7.20 19.92 -16.75
C GLY A 46 6.82 19.23 -15.44
N ALA A 47 7.81 19.13 -14.54
CA ALA A 47 7.63 18.52 -13.23
C ALA A 47 6.63 19.32 -12.36
N PRO A 48 5.64 18.67 -11.72
CA PRO A 48 4.81 19.32 -10.72
C PRO A 48 5.55 19.49 -9.38
N SER A 49 5.00 20.30 -8.49
CA SER A 49 5.37 20.22 -7.07
C SER A 49 4.82 18.91 -6.51
N PHE A 50 5.67 18.08 -5.91
CA PHE A 50 5.31 16.76 -5.40
C PHE A 50 5.42 16.70 -3.89
N ARG A 51 4.30 16.43 -3.22
CA ARG A 51 4.27 16.12 -1.78
C ARG A 51 4.03 14.64 -1.56
N LEU A 52 4.74 14.06 -0.61
CA LEU A 52 4.56 12.67 -0.19
C LEU A 52 4.36 12.61 1.32
N THR A 53 3.23 12.06 1.75
CA THR A 53 2.99 11.70 3.15
C THR A 53 3.12 10.19 3.30
N GLY A 54 4.13 9.75 4.03
CA GLY A 54 4.36 8.34 4.33
C GLY A 54 3.86 7.99 5.71
N ILE A 55 2.89 7.08 5.79
CA ILE A 55 2.35 6.59 7.06
C ILE A 55 3.09 5.32 7.47
N GLY A 56 3.50 5.22 8.73
CA GLY A 56 4.16 4.03 9.24
C GLY A 56 3.93 3.81 10.74
N PRO A 57 4.20 2.59 11.23
CA PRO A 57 4.09 2.30 12.64
C PRO A 57 5.15 3.06 13.46
N PRO A 58 4.92 3.23 14.78
CA PRO A 58 5.97 3.73 15.66
C PRO A 58 7.20 2.82 15.60
N SER A 59 8.39 3.42 15.61
CA SER A 59 9.64 2.67 15.66
C SER A 59 9.75 1.85 16.95
N THR A 60 10.30 0.64 16.82
CA THR A 60 10.54 -0.28 17.94
C THR A 60 11.93 -0.16 18.55
N ASP A 61 12.87 0.52 17.88
CA ASP A 61 14.30 0.56 18.23
C ASP A 61 14.86 1.99 18.36
N ASN A 62 13.99 2.97 18.62
CA ASN A 62 14.30 4.42 18.70
C ASN A 62 14.91 5.02 17.41
N THR A 63 14.88 4.30 16.29
CA THR A 63 15.26 4.85 14.99
C THR A 63 14.10 5.67 14.39
N ASP A 64 14.39 6.70 13.61
CA ASP A 64 13.35 7.42 12.85
C ASP A 64 13.40 6.99 11.37
N HIS A 65 12.96 5.76 11.11
CA HIS A 65 12.96 5.16 9.78
C HIS A 65 12.17 6.01 8.76
N LEU A 66 11.03 6.60 9.17
CA LEU A 66 10.25 7.46 8.29
C LEU A 66 11.03 8.70 7.87
N HIS A 67 11.78 9.33 8.78
CA HIS A 67 12.64 10.45 8.46
C HIS A 67 13.80 10.05 7.53
N GLU A 68 14.44 8.90 7.77
CA GLU A 68 15.52 8.41 6.90
C GLU A 68 15.06 8.16 5.45
N VAL A 69 13.89 7.56 5.27
CA VAL A 69 13.29 7.36 3.94
C VAL A 69 13.01 8.70 3.28
N GLY A 70 12.40 9.63 4.01
CA GLY A 70 12.13 10.98 3.52
C GLY A 70 13.37 11.72 3.06
N TRP A 71 14.46 11.64 3.84
CA TRP A 71 15.74 12.26 3.52
C TRP A 71 16.34 11.70 2.23
N LYS A 72 16.34 10.37 2.05
CA LYS A 72 16.83 9.72 0.82
C LYS A 72 16.01 10.14 -0.41
N LEU A 73 14.69 10.22 -0.27
CA LEU A 73 13.80 10.68 -1.34
C LEU A 73 14.03 12.15 -1.70
N ALA A 74 14.29 13.01 -0.71
CA ALA A 74 14.60 14.42 -0.94
C ALA A 74 15.92 14.61 -1.71
N GLN A 75 16.96 13.82 -1.40
CA GLN A 75 18.22 13.85 -2.16
C GLN A 75 18.02 13.44 -3.62
N LEU A 76 17.19 12.43 -3.87
CA LEU A 76 16.84 12.04 -5.23
C LEU A 76 16.12 13.20 -5.93
N ALA A 77 15.09 13.78 -5.30
CA ALA A 77 14.31 14.89 -5.86
C ALA A 77 15.19 16.07 -6.26
N GLU A 78 16.16 16.44 -5.42
CA GLU A 78 17.13 17.49 -5.72
C GLU A 78 17.96 17.17 -6.97
N THR A 79 18.41 15.91 -7.10
CA THR A 79 19.20 15.44 -8.23
C THR A 79 18.44 15.49 -9.56
N ILE A 80 17.13 15.28 -9.54
CA ILE A 80 16.27 15.31 -10.73
C ILE A 80 15.42 16.59 -10.84
N HIS A 81 15.72 17.60 -10.02
CA HIS A 81 15.10 18.93 -10.02
C HIS A 81 13.57 18.92 -9.88
N VAL A 82 13.04 18.06 -9.01
CA VAL A 82 11.62 18.04 -8.62
C VAL A 82 11.45 18.83 -7.32
N GLU A 83 10.53 19.79 -7.30
CA GLU A 83 10.11 20.45 -6.06
C GLU A 83 9.40 19.40 -5.18
N PHE A 84 10.04 19.00 -4.09
CA PHE A 84 9.60 17.87 -3.28
C PHE A 84 9.46 18.22 -1.80
N GLU A 85 8.36 17.77 -1.21
CA GLU A 85 8.12 17.85 0.23
C GLU A 85 7.74 16.47 0.77
N TYR A 86 8.39 16.05 1.86
CA TYR A 86 8.08 14.79 2.53
C TYR A 86 7.58 15.02 3.94
N ARG A 87 6.57 14.23 4.34
CA ARG A 87 6.06 14.16 5.71
C ARG A 87 5.93 12.70 6.16
N GLY A 88 6.71 12.31 7.15
CA GLY A 88 6.48 11.05 7.87
C GLY A 88 5.35 11.22 8.89
N PHE A 89 4.37 10.33 8.86
CA PHE A 89 3.24 10.33 9.81
C PHE A 89 3.19 9.02 10.57
N VAL A 90 3.38 9.08 11.88
CA VAL A 90 3.39 7.89 12.74
C VAL A 90 1.96 7.55 13.16
N ALA A 91 1.49 6.35 12.83
CA ALA A 91 0.18 5.84 13.24
C ALA A 91 0.27 4.38 13.66
N LYS A 92 -0.40 4.01 14.76
CA LYS A 92 -0.48 2.60 15.19
C LYS A 92 -1.42 1.77 14.31
N SER A 93 -2.44 2.41 13.74
CA SER A 93 -3.43 1.78 12.87
C SER A 93 -3.98 2.83 11.92
N LEU A 94 -4.18 2.44 10.66
CA LEU A 94 -4.83 3.30 9.68
C LEU A 94 -6.26 3.67 10.10
N ALA A 95 -6.94 2.81 10.86
CA ALA A 95 -8.31 3.06 11.29
C ALA A 95 -8.46 4.11 12.41
N ASP A 96 -7.33 4.69 12.84
CA ASP A 96 -7.28 5.85 13.74
C ASP A 96 -6.94 7.16 12.98
N LEU A 97 -6.80 7.10 11.65
CA LEU A 97 -6.56 8.27 10.80
C LEU A 97 -7.82 9.10 10.59
N ASP A 98 -7.63 10.42 10.60
CA ASP A 98 -8.59 11.40 10.14
C ASP A 98 -7.96 12.25 9.03
N ALA A 99 -8.75 12.65 8.03
CA ALA A 99 -8.26 13.47 6.92
C ALA A 99 -7.64 14.80 7.38
N SER A 100 -8.14 15.38 8.48
CA SER A 100 -7.61 16.63 9.05
C SER A 100 -6.17 16.49 9.56
N MET A 101 -5.73 15.28 9.88
CA MET A 101 -4.36 15.02 10.36
C MET A 101 -3.33 15.11 9.23
N LEU A 102 -3.76 14.96 7.97
CA LEU A 102 -2.89 14.81 6.80
C LEU A 102 -2.53 16.14 6.13
N GLU A 103 -2.93 17.27 6.72
CA GLU A 103 -2.57 18.63 6.26
C GLU A 103 -2.86 18.83 4.76
N LEU A 104 -4.05 18.44 4.31
CA LEU A 104 -4.50 18.63 2.92
C LEU A 104 -4.51 20.13 2.56
N ARG A 105 -4.02 20.46 1.36
CA ARG A 105 -3.89 21.86 0.91
C ARG A 105 -4.84 22.15 -0.24
N GLU A 106 -5.42 23.35 -0.25
CA GLU A 106 -6.21 23.79 -1.38
C GLU A 106 -5.38 23.87 -2.67
N GLY A 107 -5.97 23.41 -3.78
CA GLY A 107 -5.34 23.39 -5.10
C GLY A 107 -4.34 22.26 -5.32
N GLU A 108 -4.23 21.31 -4.39
CA GLU A 108 -3.42 20.10 -4.52
C GLU A 108 -4.30 18.91 -4.92
N SER A 109 -3.84 18.13 -5.90
CA SER A 109 -4.50 16.89 -6.32
C SER A 109 -3.94 15.71 -5.53
N VAL A 110 -4.80 14.98 -4.84
CA VAL A 110 -4.42 13.91 -3.90
C VAL A 110 -4.59 12.54 -4.54
N ALA A 111 -3.62 11.66 -4.35
CA ALA A 111 -3.76 10.22 -4.57
C ALA A 111 -3.49 9.47 -3.25
N VAL A 112 -4.28 8.43 -2.98
CA VAL A 112 -4.05 7.54 -1.84
C VAL A 112 -3.52 6.21 -2.34
N ASN A 113 -2.43 5.72 -1.76
CA ASN A 113 -1.80 4.46 -2.12
C ASN A 113 -1.78 3.51 -0.92
N SER A 114 -2.20 2.27 -1.12
CA SER A 114 -2.19 1.22 -0.10
C SER A 114 -1.69 -0.09 -0.70
N VAL A 115 -0.62 -0.64 -0.13
CA VAL A 115 0.02 -1.88 -0.62
C VAL A 115 0.17 -2.87 0.53
N PHE A 116 -0.70 -3.89 0.54
CA PHE A 116 -0.79 -4.94 1.56
C PHE A 116 -1.00 -4.38 2.97
N GLU A 117 -2.02 -3.53 3.16
CA GLU A 117 -2.28 -2.86 4.45
C GLU A 117 -3.74 -2.90 4.89
N LEU A 118 -4.69 -2.89 3.94
CA LEU A 118 -6.11 -2.85 4.28
C LEU A 118 -6.56 -4.20 4.86
N HIS A 119 -5.98 -5.31 4.41
CA HIS A 119 -6.35 -6.66 4.87
C HIS A 119 -6.23 -6.80 6.40
N GLY A 120 -5.23 -6.19 7.05
CA GLY A 120 -5.08 -6.21 8.50
C GLY A 120 -6.22 -5.50 9.26
N LEU A 121 -6.91 -4.55 8.62
CA LEU A 121 -8.05 -3.84 9.21
C LEU A 121 -9.31 -4.71 9.28
N LEU A 122 -9.38 -5.81 8.53
CA LEU A 122 -10.51 -6.75 8.56
C LEU A 122 -10.63 -7.46 9.92
N ALA A 123 -9.56 -7.49 10.72
CA ALA A 123 -9.58 -8.02 12.07
C ALA A 123 -10.23 -7.07 13.09
N ARG A 124 -10.35 -5.78 12.75
CA ARG A 124 -10.92 -4.75 13.61
C ARG A 124 -12.33 -4.39 13.14
N PRO A 125 -13.39 -4.62 13.95
CA PRO A 125 -14.75 -4.27 13.58
C PRO A 125 -14.88 -2.80 13.16
N GLY A 126 -15.41 -2.54 11.96
CA GLY A 126 -15.57 -1.19 11.41
C GLY A 126 -14.26 -0.53 10.96
N GLY A 127 -13.13 -1.24 10.94
CA GLY A 127 -11.82 -0.69 10.63
C GLY A 127 -11.72 -0.21 9.19
N ILE A 128 -12.16 -1.05 8.25
CA ILE A 128 -12.21 -0.71 6.82
C ILE A 128 -13.14 0.47 6.57
N GLU A 129 -14.34 0.45 7.15
CA GLU A 129 -15.36 1.48 6.95
C GLU A 129 -14.85 2.85 7.42
N ARG A 130 -14.13 2.89 8.55
CA ARG A 130 -13.49 4.11 9.05
C ARG A 130 -12.40 4.63 8.12
N VAL A 131 -11.51 3.75 7.65
CA VAL A 131 -10.45 4.16 6.71
C VAL A 131 -11.02 4.63 5.39
N LEU A 132 -11.99 3.91 4.82
CA LEU A 132 -12.63 4.30 3.58
C LEU A 132 -13.37 5.64 3.73
N SER A 133 -14.02 5.89 4.88
CA SER A 133 -14.61 7.21 5.18
C SER A 133 -13.56 8.31 5.20
N ALA A 134 -12.44 8.10 5.92
CA ALA A 134 -11.34 9.08 5.96
C ALA A 134 -10.78 9.34 4.56
N VAL A 135 -10.60 8.30 3.74
CA VAL A 135 -10.16 8.44 2.34
C VAL A 135 -11.14 9.26 1.53
N LYS A 136 -12.47 9.09 1.71
CA LYS A 136 -13.45 9.95 1.03
C LYS A 136 -13.36 11.41 1.46
N ASP A 137 -13.10 11.66 2.73
CA ASP A 137 -12.94 13.03 3.25
C ASP A 137 -11.70 13.71 2.67
N MET A 138 -10.68 12.94 2.25
CA MET A 138 -9.52 13.45 1.50
C MET A 138 -9.85 13.85 0.05
N LYS A 139 -10.97 13.40 -0.50
CA LYS A 139 -11.41 13.64 -1.89
C LYS A 139 -10.31 13.37 -2.93
N PRO A 140 -9.71 12.16 -2.95
CA PRO A 140 -8.61 11.86 -3.85
C PRO A 140 -9.08 11.79 -5.31
N GLU A 141 -8.18 12.12 -6.24
CA GLU A 141 -8.35 11.87 -7.67
C GLU A 141 -8.32 10.36 -7.96
N ILE A 142 -7.51 9.60 -7.20
CA ILE A 142 -7.40 8.15 -7.32
C ILE A 142 -7.00 7.48 -6.00
N VAL A 143 -7.48 6.25 -5.81
CA VAL A 143 -7.04 5.35 -4.73
C VAL A 143 -6.47 4.08 -5.35
N THR A 144 -5.19 3.80 -5.13
CA THR A 144 -4.54 2.56 -5.57
C THR A 144 -4.50 1.57 -4.42
N ILE A 145 -5.03 0.37 -4.64
CA ILE A 145 -5.10 -0.70 -3.65
C ILE A 145 -4.44 -1.94 -4.25
N VAL A 146 -3.43 -2.45 -3.56
CA VAL A 146 -2.77 -3.71 -3.85
C VAL A 146 -2.97 -4.62 -2.65
N GLU A 147 -3.63 -5.75 -2.84
CA GLU A 147 -3.89 -6.74 -1.80
C GLU A 147 -3.62 -8.17 -2.28
N GLN A 148 -3.50 -9.10 -1.35
CA GLN A 148 -3.35 -10.52 -1.63
C GLN A 148 -4.69 -11.14 -2.05
N GLU A 149 -4.73 -11.84 -3.18
CA GLU A 149 -5.93 -12.52 -3.66
C GLU A 149 -6.09 -13.87 -2.96
N ALA A 150 -6.80 -13.88 -1.83
CA ALA A 150 -7.11 -15.09 -1.07
C ALA A 150 -8.37 -14.91 -0.22
N ASN A 151 -9.07 -16.00 0.09
CA ASN A 151 -10.29 -15.96 0.92
C ASN A 151 -10.06 -16.46 2.36
N HIS A 152 -9.25 -15.72 3.12
CA HIS A 152 -8.92 -16.08 4.51
C HIS A 152 -9.83 -15.42 5.56
N ASN A 153 -10.81 -14.58 5.17
CA ASN A 153 -11.68 -13.89 6.15
C ASN A 153 -12.94 -14.69 6.58
N GLY A 154 -13.24 -15.81 5.90
CA GLY A 154 -14.45 -16.61 6.16
C GLY A 154 -14.58 -17.17 7.60
N PRO A 155 -15.80 -17.47 8.08
CA PRO A 155 -16.01 -17.96 9.45
C PRO A 155 -15.66 -19.44 9.63
N VAL A 156 -15.71 -20.26 8.57
CA VAL A 156 -15.50 -21.70 8.63
C VAL A 156 -14.00 -22.03 8.58
N PHE A 157 -13.48 -22.70 9.60
CA PHE A 157 -12.06 -23.07 9.67
C PHE A 157 -11.61 -23.96 8.51
N LEU A 158 -12.36 -25.02 8.21
CA LEU A 158 -11.96 -26.00 7.18
C LEU A 158 -11.79 -25.34 5.81
N ASP A 159 -12.71 -24.44 5.44
CA ASP A 159 -12.64 -23.68 4.20
C ASP A 159 -11.37 -22.82 4.15
N ARG A 160 -11.08 -22.08 5.25
CA ARG A 160 -9.85 -21.27 5.34
C ARG A 160 -8.59 -22.11 5.28
N PHE A 161 -8.58 -23.28 5.93
CA PHE A 161 -7.43 -24.18 5.92
C PHE A 161 -7.14 -24.70 4.51
N THR A 162 -8.17 -25.17 3.81
CA THR A 162 -8.05 -25.63 2.42
C THR A 162 -7.60 -24.50 1.49
N GLU A 163 -8.18 -23.30 1.64
CA GLU A 163 -7.75 -22.12 0.88
C GLU A 163 -6.27 -21.77 1.15
N SER A 164 -5.86 -21.79 2.42
CA SER A 164 -4.47 -21.51 2.82
C SER A 164 -3.50 -22.49 2.16
N LEU A 165 -3.82 -23.79 2.14
CA LEU A 165 -2.97 -24.78 1.49
C LEU A 165 -2.78 -24.46 0.01
N HIS A 166 -3.86 -24.19 -0.73
CA HIS A 166 -3.75 -23.87 -2.16
C HIS A 166 -3.00 -22.56 -2.42
N TYR A 167 -3.32 -21.50 -1.66
CA TYR A 167 -2.71 -20.19 -1.82
C TYR A 167 -1.21 -20.22 -1.51
N TYR A 168 -0.83 -20.71 -0.33
CA TYR A 168 0.57 -20.71 0.09
C TYR A 168 1.39 -21.72 -0.73
N SER A 169 0.88 -22.90 -1.10
CA SER A 169 1.59 -23.80 -2.02
C SER A 169 1.98 -23.09 -3.33
N THR A 170 1.05 -22.34 -3.93
CA THR A 170 1.32 -21.57 -5.15
C THR A 170 2.43 -20.52 -4.94
N LEU A 171 2.44 -19.83 -3.79
CA LEU A 171 3.48 -18.86 -3.46
C LEU A 171 4.85 -19.52 -3.26
N PHE A 172 4.92 -20.65 -2.54
CA PHE A 172 6.17 -21.37 -2.32
C PHE A 172 6.72 -21.95 -3.63
N ASP A 173 5.87 -22.51 -4.51
CA ASP A 173 6.26 -22.96 -5.85
C ASP A 173 6.87 -21.81 -6.67
N SER A 174 6.25 -20.61 -6.60
CA SER A 174 6.77 -19.41 -7.26
C SER A 174 8.13 -18.96 -6.69
N LEU A 175 8.33 -19.03 -5.37
CA LEU A 175 9.59 -18.67 -4.71
C LEU A 175 10.72 -19.64 -5.09
N GLU A 176 10.42 -20.93 -5.21
CA GLU A 176 11.38 -21.94 -5.66
C GLU A 176 11.79 -21.75 -7.12
N GLY A 177 10.84 -21.41 -8.00
CA GLY A 177 11.11 -21.10 -9.40
C GLY A 177 12.05 -19.91 -9.62
N CYS A 178 12.14 -18.97 -8.66
CA CYS A 178 13.03 -17.80 -8.72
C CYS A 178 14.44 -18.03 -8.14
N GLY A 179 14.72 -19.20 -7.56
CA GLY A 179 15.86 -19.45 -6.65
C GLY A 179 17.25 -19.68 -7.27
N ALA A 180 17.53 -19.31 -8.52
CA ALA A 180 18.77 -19.71 -9.21
C ALA A 180 20.04 -18.90 -8.86
N SER A 181 19.98 -17.85 -8.01
CA SER A 181 21.13 -17.00 -7.67
C SER A 181 21.45 -17.01 -6.16
N PRO A 182 22.74 -17.12 -5.76
CA PRO A 182 23.14 -17.12 -4.35
C PRO A 182 22.84 -15.80 -3.60
N VAL A 183 22.67 -14.68 -4.32
CA VAL A 183 22.24 -13.38 -3.76
C VAL A 183 20.80 -13.45 -3.22
N ASN A 184 19.99 -14.41 -3.70
CA ASN A 184 18.57 -14.55 -3.39
C ASN A 184 18.28 -15.37 -2.11
N SER A 185 19.31 -15.90 -1.44
CA SER A 185 19.13 -16.85 -0.34
C SER A 185 18.55 -16.21 0.94
N GLN A 186 19.03 -15.02 1.31
CA GLN A 186 18.53 -14.27 2.46
C GLN A 186 17.11 -13.74 2.21
N ASP A 187 16.86 -13.16 1.03
CA ASP A 187 15.55 -12.63 0.66
C ASP A 187 14.49 -13.75 0.58
N LYS A 188 14.88 -14.92 0.06
CA LYS A 188 14.04 -16.12 0.09
C LYS A 188 13.71 -16.52 1.53
N LEU A 189 14.72 -16.63 2.40
CA LEU A 189 14.50 -16.98 3.81
C LEU A 189 13.55 -16.00 4.51
N MET A 190 13.75 -14.71 4.31
CA MET A 190 12.88 -13.67 4.89
C MET A 190 11.45 -13.77 4.36
N SER A 191 11.29 -14.10 3.07
CA SER A 191 9.97 -14.32 2.46
C SER A 191 9.29 -15.56 3.04
N GLU A 192 10.01 -16.67 3.22
CA GLU A 192 9.47 -17.90 3.82
C GLU A 192 9.07 -17.68 5.28
N VAL A 193 9.88 -16.95 6.06
CA VAL A 193 9.55 -16.59 7.45
C VAL A 193 8.29 -15.72 7.49
N TYR A 194 8.18 -14.73 6.61
CA TYR A 194 7.00 -13.87 6.50
C TYR A 194 5.73 -14.69 6.18
N LEU A 195 5.78 -15.54 5.15
CA LEU A 195 4.66 -16.41 4.78
C LEU A 195 4.30 -17.38 5.91
N GLY A 196 5.31 -17.94 6.60
CA GLY A 196 5.12 -18.82 7.75
C GLY A 196 4.38 -18.14 8.91
N GLN A 197 4.67 -16.87 9.18
CA GLN A 197 3.94 -16.08 10.18
C GLN A 197 2.48 -15.89 9.79
N GLN A 198 2.20 -15.59 8.52
CA GLN A 198 0.83 -15.45 8.04
C GLN A 198 0.06 -16.77 8.13
N ILE A 199 0.66 -17.88 7.68
CA ILE A 199 0.08 -19.24 7.80
C ILE A 199 -0.29 -19.54 9.26
N CYS A 200 0.66 -19.30 10.18
CA CYS A 200 0.43 -19.52 11.61
C CYS A 200 -0.77 -18.70 12.11
N ASN A 201 -0.89 -17.43 11.73
CA ASN A 201 -2.02 -16.62 12.19
C ASN A 201 -3.35 -17.06 11.56
N VAL A 202 -3.38 -17.34 10.26
CA VAL A 202 -4.61 -17.76 9.55
C VAL A 202 -5.14 -19.10 10.08
N VAL A 203 -4.24 -20.05 10.37
CA VAL A 203 -4.58 -21.44 10.73
C VAL A 203 -4.69 -21.65 12.24
N ALA A 204 -3.79 -21.07 13.05
CA ALA A 204 -3.72 -21.38 14.48
C ALA A 204 -4.49 -20.39 15.37
N CYS A 205 -4.88 -19.22 14.86
CA CYS A 205 -5.59 -18.21 15.64
C CYS A 205 -7.08 -18.15 15.27
N GLU A 206 -7.91 -17.65 16.20
CA GLU A 206 -9.34 -17.43 16.00
C GLU A 206 -9.78 -16.10 16.63
N GLY A 207 -10.99 -15.65 16.28
CA GLY A 207 -11.58 -14.44 16.88
C GLY A 207 -10.71 -13.20 16.66
N ALA A 208 -10.43 -12.47 17.75
CA ALA A 208 -9.65 -11.23 17.73
C ALA A 208 -8.14 -11.46 17.56
N GLU A 209 -7.63 -12.64 17.92
CA GLU A 209 -6.21 -12.99 17.76
C GLU A 209 -5.85 -13.30 16.30
N ARG A 210 -6.86 -13.58 15.46
CA ARG A 210 -6.68 -13.78 14.03
C ARG A 210 -6.70 -12.43 13.31
N VAL A 211 -5.50 -11.90 13.08
CA VAL A 211 -5.26 -10.59 12.48
C VAL A 211 -5.04 -10.65 10.96
N GLU A 212 -4.50 -11.76 10.47
CA GLU A 212 -4.27 -12.03 9.05
C GLU A 212 -5.57 -12.50 8.41
N ARG A 213 -6.22 -11.59 7.69
CA ARG A 213 -7.52 -11.81 7.04
C ARG A 213 -7.44 -11.26 5.64
N HIS A 214 -7.67 -12.11 4.65
CA HIS A 214 -7.61 -11.76 3.24
C HIS A 214 -8.99 -11.91 2.62
N GLU A 215 -9.26 -11.07 1.62
CA GLU A 215 -10.48 -11.08 0.84
C GLU A 215 -10.14 -11.05 -0.65
N THR A 216 -10.99 -11.69 -1.43
CA THR A 216 -10.91 -11.73 -2.90
C THR A 216 -11.18 -10.36 -3.51
N LEU A 217 -10.77 -10.16 -4.77
CA LEU A 217 -11.07 -8.97 -5.55
C LEU A 217 -12.57 -8.66 -5.58
N ALA A 218 -13.42 -9.69 -5.66
CA ALA A 218 -14.87 -9.51 -5.67
C ALA A 218 -15.38 -8.92 -4.34
N GLN A 219 -14.85 -9.37 -3.21
CA GLN A 219 -15.19 -8.86 -1.89
C GLN A 219 -14.66 -7.43 -1.70
N TRP A 220 -13.41 -7.15 -2.08
CA TRP A 220 -12.86 -5.79 -2.07
C TRP A 220 -13.68 -4.83 -2.92
N ARG A 221 -14.06 -5.23 -4.14
CA ARG A 221 -14.92 -4.43 -5.02
C ARG A 221 -16.27 -4.13 -4.38
N ALA A 222 -16.89 -5.11 -3.73
CA ALA A 222 -18.16 -4.90 -3.04
C ALA A 222 -18.03 -3.89 -1.88
N ARG A 223 -16.95 -3.96 -1.11
CA ARG A 223 -16.67 -3.00 -0.02
C ARG A 223 -16.45 -1.59 -0.54
N LEU A 224 -15.58 -1.44 -1.54
CA LEU A 224 -15.29 -0.14 -2.16
C LEU A 224 -16.54 0.47 -2.79
N GLY A 225 -17.33 -0.32 -3.52
CA GLY A 225 -18.60 0.13 -4.09
C GLY A 225 -19.62 0.54 -3.02
N SER A 226 -19.70 -0.21 -1.91
CA SER A 226 -20.59 0.15 -0.78
C SER A 226 -20.15 1.42 -0.07
N ALA A 227 -18.84 1.69 -0.04
CA ALA A 227 -18.30 2.96 0.43
C ALA A 227 -18.43 4.09 -0.62
N GLY A 228 -18.92 3.79 -1.83
CA GLY A 228 -19.14 4.76 -2.92
C GLY A 228 -17.87 5.19 -3.63
N PHE A 229 -16.94 4.26 -3.84
CA PHE A 229 -15.86 4.36 -4.81
C PHE A 229 -16.25 3.63 -6.09
N ASP A 230 -15.85 4.17 -7.23
CA ASP A 230 -16.06 3.57 -8.54
C ASP A 230 -14.75 2.96 -9.07
N PRO A 231 -14.80 1.79 -9.73
CA PRO A 231 -13.61 1.19 -10.33
C PRO A 231 -13.11 2.03 -11.51
N VAL A 232 -11.80 2.22 -11.56
CA VAL A 232 -11.10 2.84 -12.70
C VAL A 232 -10.37 1.76 -13.49
N ASN A 233 -10.53 1.75 -14.81
CA ASN A 233 -9.76 0.85 -15.66
C ASN A 233 -8.31 1.30 -15.68
N LEU A 234 -7.38 0.36 -15.53
CA LEU A 234 -5.97 0.63 -15.76
C LEU A 234 -5.78 1.00 -17.24
N GLY A 235 -5.01 2.06 -17.51
CA GLY A 235 -4.68 2.47 -18.87
C GLY A 235 -4.00 1.36 -19.67
N SER A 236 -3.99 1.48 -21.00
CA SER A 236 -3.39 0.49 -21.89
C SER A 236 -1.88 0.28 -21.71
N ASN A 237 -1.23 1.14 -20.91
CA ASN A 237 0.20 1.13 -20.62
C ASN A 237 0.55 0.49 -19.27
N ALA A 238 -0.46 -0.04 -18.54
CA ALA A 238 -0.31 -0.68 -17.24
C ALA A 238 0.16 -2.14 -17.32
#